data_AF-F9N5C5-F1
#
_entry.id   AF-F9N5C5-F1
#
_cell.length_a   1.000
_cell.length_b   1.000
_cell.length_c   1.000
_cell.angle_alpha   90.00
_cell.angle_beta   90.00
_cell.angle_gamma   90.00
#
_symmetry.space_group_name_H-M   'P 1'
#
loop_
_entity.id
_entity.type
_entity.pdbx_description
1 polymer ?
#
loop_
_entity_poly.entity_id
_entity_poly.type
_entity_poly.pdbx_seq_one_letter_code
_entity_poly.pdbx_strand_id
1 'polypeptide(L)' 'MIILVTPKELLKVLKKDGWYVDRIRGSHHMLKHTSKVGRVTVPVHKEDLKPKTLHTILKQAGIK' A
#
# COMPACT_ATOMS: atom_id res chain seq x y z
N MET A 1 12.16 -2.02 13.37
CA MET A 1 10.73 -1.64 13.25
C MET A 1 10.64 -0.52 12.23
N ILE A 2 10.06 -0.76 11.05
CA ILE A 2 9.76 0.33 10.11
C ILE A 2 8.44 0.95 10.58
N ILE A 3 8.50 2.18 11.09
CA ILE A 3 7.31 2.98 11.40
C ILE A 3 6.88 3.61 10.07
N LEU A 4 5.81 3.10 9.46
CA LEU A 4 5.18 3.72 8.30
C LEU A 4 4.06 4.61 8.81
N VAL A 5 4.19 5.92 8.61
CA VAL A 5 3.18 6.89 9.07
C VAL A 5 2.36 7.39 7.90
N THR A 6 3.01 7.63 6.76
CA THR A 6 2.36 8.26 5.61
C THR A 6 2.01 7.26 4.49
N PRO A 7 0.94 7.53 3.70
CA PRO A 7 0.64 6.75 2.49
C PRO A 7 1.79 6.70 1.48
N LYS A 8 2.61 7.76 1.42
CA LYS A 8 3.76 7.87 0.51
C LYS A 8 4.87 6.89 0.89
N GLU A 9 5.16 6.73 2.17
CA GLU A 9 6.14 5.75 2.66
C GLU A 9 5.65 4.32 2.41
N LEU A 10 4.36 4.05 2.66
CA LEU A 10 3.78 2.74 2.36
C LEU A 10 3.89 2.41 0.86
N LEU A 11 3.62 3.36 -0.03
CA LEU A 11 3.81 3.17 -1.47
C LEU A 11 5.27 2.87 -1.83
N LYS A 12 6.26 3.50 -1.17
CA LYS A 12 7.68 3.20 -1.41
C LYS A 12 8.02 1.77 -1.00
N VAL A 13 7.52 1.31 0.16
CA VAL A 13 7.74 -0.07 0.63
C VAL A 13 7.10 -1.07 -0.33
N LEU A 14 5.83 -0.84 -0.70
CA LEU A 14 5.12 -1.72 -1.65
C LEU A 14 5.83 -1.76 -3.01
N LYS A 15 6.30 -0.62 -3.53
CA LYS A 15 7.10 -0.57 -4.77
C LYS A 15 8.40 -1.36 -4.68
N LYS A 16 9.10 -1.27 -3.55
CA LYS A 16 10.34 -2.03 -3.31
C LYS A 16 10.08 -3.54 -3.23
N ASP A 17 8.92 -3.94 -2.71
CA ASP A 17 8.48 -5.35 -2.67
C ASP A 17 8.07 -5.89 -4.05
N GLY A 18 7.83 -5.01 -5.04
CA GLY A 18 7.45 -5.40 -6.41
C GLY A 18 6.02 -5.04 -6.80
N TRP A 19 5.29 -4.32 -5.93
CA TRP A 19 3.97 -3.79 -6.26
C TRP A 19 4.07 -2.55 -7.15
N TYR A 20 3.29 -2.50 -8.21
CA TYR A 20 3.17 -1.34 -9.09
C TYR A 20 1.74 -0.83 -9.12
N VAL A 21 1.57 0.46 -9.40
CA VAL A 21 0.24 1.07 -9.51
C VAL A 21 -0.39 0.66 -10.83
N ASP A 22 -1.52 -0.03 -10.76
CA ASP A 22 -2.31 -0.48 -11.91
C ASP A 22 -3.36 0.56 -12.29
N ARG A 23 -4.05 1.13 -11.29
CA ARG A 23 -5.11 2.12 -11.50
C ARG A 23 -5.15 3.11 -10.36
N ILE A 24 -5.50 4.35 -10.66
CA ILE A 24 -5.77 5.40 -9.67
C ILE A 24 -7.22 5.85 -9.85
N ARG A 25 -7.98 5.96 -8.75
CA ARG A 25 -9.32 6.56 -8.72
C ARG A 25 -9.38 7.56 -7.58
N GLY A 26 -9.29 8.86 -7.90
CA GLY A 26 -9.16 9.92 -6.89
C GLY A 26 -7.90 9.71 -6.07
N SER A 27 -8.01 9.71 -4.74
CA SER A 27 -6.91 9.43 -3.83
C SER A 27 -6.56 7.94 -3.71
N HIS A 28 -7.40 7.02 -4.21
CA HIS A 28 -7.17 5.58 -4.05
C HIS A 28 -6.27 5.04 -5.16
N HIS A 29 -5.11 4.53 -4.76
CA HIS A 29 -4.15 3.87 -5.64
C HIS A 29 -4.34 2.37 -5.52
N MET A 30 -4.68 1.72 -6.63
CA MET A 30 -4.80 0.27 -6.73
C MET A 30 -3.49 -0.29 -7.28
N LEU A 31 -2.85 -1.17 -6.52
CA LEU A 31 -1.59 -1.80 -6.85
C LEU A 31 -1.80 -3.28 -7.21
N LYS A 32 -0.96 -3.75 -8.14
CA LYS A 32 -0.80 -5.15 -8.50
C LYS A 32 0.64 -5.58 -8.24
N HIS A 33 0.84 -6.87 -8.04
CA HIS A 33 2.15 -7.49 -8.01
C HIS A 33 2.33 -8.35 -9.26
N THR A 34 3.57 -8.50 -9.74
CA THR A 34 3.86 -9.35 -10.90
C THR A 34 3.70 -10.83 -10.59
N SER A 35 4.12 -11.27 -9.39
CA SER A 35 4.05 -12.67 -8.94
C SER A 35 3.03 -12.99 -7.84
N LYS A 36 2.58 -12.01 -7.04
CA LYS A 36 1.64 -12.25 -5.93
C LYS A 36 0.22 -12.07 -6.44
N VAL A 37 -0.66 -13.02 -6.09
CA VAL A 37 -2.07 -12.95 -6.48
C VAL A 37 -2.80 -11.94 -5.61
N GLY A 38 -3.54 -11.04 -6.25
CA GLY A 38 -4.41 -10.07 -5.57
C GLY A 38 -4.16 -8.63 -5.99
N ARG A 39 -4.88 -7.71 -5.33
CA ARG A 39 -4.72 -6.28 -5.49
C ARG A 39 -4.73 -5.62 -4.12
N VAL A 40 -3.90 -4.59 -3.97
CA VAL A 40 -3.83 -3.78 -2.75
C VAL A 40 -4.32 -2.38 -3.07
N THR A 41 -5.20 -1.83 -2.23
CA THR A 41 -5.63 -0.43 -2.40
C THR A 41 -5.05 0.42 -1.30
N VAL A 42 -4.27 1.44 -1.68
CA VAL A 42 -3.69 2.42 -0.75
C VAL A 42 -4.45 3.74 -0.90
N PRO A 43 -5.12 4.23 0.15
CA PRO A 43 -5.66 5.59 0.14
C PRO A 43 -4.51 6.58 0.31
N VAL A 44 -4.34 7.48 -0.66
CA VAL A 44 -3.29 8.50 -0.69
C VAL A 44 -3.96 9.87 -0.49
N HIS A 45 -4.25 10.19 0.77
CA HIS A 45 -4.72 11.52 1.19
C HIS A 45 -3.61 12.24 1.99
N LYS A 46 -3.88 13.48 2.43
CA LYS A 46 -2.91 14.28 3.20
C LYS A 46 -2.65 13.74 4.60
N GLU A 47 -3.62 13.08 5.20
CA GLU A 47 -3.51 12.54 6.57
C GLU A 47 -2.77 11.20 6.61
N ASP A 48 -2.27 10.85 7.79
CA ASP A 48 -1.64 9.57 8.07
C ASP A 48 -2.61 8.40 7.99
N LEU A 49 -2.08 7.21 7.73
CA LEU A 49 -2.88 5.99 7.72
C LEU A 49 -3.18 5.56 9.15
N LYS A 50 -4.46 5.31 9.45
CA LYS A 50 -4.83 4.65 10.70
C LYS A 50 -4.07 3.32 10.82
N PRO A 51 -3.55 2.96 12.01
CA PRO A 51 -2.75 1.74 12.20
C PRO A 51 -3.43 0.46 11.69
N LYS A 52 -4.76 0.37 11.85
CA LYS A 52 -5.57 -0.74 11.35
C LYS A 52 -5.55 -0.83 9.82
N THR A 53 -5.70 0.31 9.13
CA THR A 53 -5.65 0.38 7.66
C THR A 53 -4.27 -0.03 7.14
N LEU A 54 -3.21 0.50 7.75
CA LEU A 54 -1.84 0.12 7.43
C LEU A 54 -1.63 -1.40 7.60
N HIS A 55 -2.05 -1.96 8.74
CA HIS A 55 -1.90 -3.39 9.01
C HIS A 55 -2.68 -4.25 8.01
N THR A 56 -3.93 -3.89 7.69
CA THR A 56 -4.72 -4.60 6.68
C THR A 56 -4.03 -4.58 5.32
N ILE A 57 -3.47 -3.44 4.91
CA ILE A 57 -2.76 -3.33 3.63
C ILE A 57 -1.50 -4.21 3.63
N LEU A 58 -0.69 -4.18 4.69
CA LEU A 58 0.52 -5.00 4.78
C LEU A 58 0.22 -6.50 4.78
N LYS A 59 -0.89 -6.90 5.43
CA LYS A 59 -1.39 -8.28 5.42
C LYS A 59 -1.84 -8.71 4.03
N GLN A 60 -2.58 -7.86 3.32
CA GLN A 60 -2.97 -8.12 1.93
C GLN A 60 -1.75 -8.18 0.99
N ALA A 61 -0.70 -7.41 1.27
CA ALA A 61 0.54 -7.42 0.51
C ALA A 61 1.46 -8.61 0.82
N GLY A 62 1.13 -9.42 1.84
CA GLY A 62 1.95 -10.54 2.31
C GLY A 62 3.29 -10.10 2.92
N ILE A 63 3.35 -8.90 3.51
CA ILE A 63 4.55 -8.35 4.15
C ILE A 63 4.54 -8.59 5.67
N LYS A 64 3.35 -8.60 6.29
CA LYS A 64 3.18 -8.78 7.74
C LYS A 64 1.89 -9.51 8.09
#